data_AF-A0A6L5DX14-F1
#
_entry.id   AF-A0A6L5DX14-F1
#
_cell.length_a   1.000
_cell.length_b   1.000
_cell.length_c   1.000
_cell.angle_alpha   90.00
_cell.angle_beta   90.00
_cell.angle_gamma   90.00
#
_symmetry.space_group_name_H-M   'P 1'
#
loop_
_entity.id
_entity.type
_entity.pdbx_description
1 polymer ?
#
loop_
_entity_poly.entity_id
_entity_poly.type
_entity_poly.pdbx_seq_one_letter_code
_entity_poly.pdbx_strand_id
1 'polypeptide(L)'
;MIHQALQIIGIGFGGYAYTYSSGGKLIFGPDFTNGINFRFDFALASQFNFSINIADKVYFLYVNILALFLLYLFWDLYKEIILGKEKESTPPKEKTEIYEKFVI
;
A
#
# COMPACT_ATOMS: atom_id res chain seq x y z
N MET A 1 -5.95 3.38 -3.54
CA MET A 1 -5.46 2.59 -2.39
C MET A 1 -5.81 1.10 -2.48
N ILE A 2 -7.01 0.72 -2.95
CA ILE A 2 -7.40 -0.71 -3.11
C ILE A 2 -6.35 -1.53 -3.86
N HIS A 3 -5.86 -1.04 -5.01
CA HIS A 3 -4.81 -1.73 -5.77
C HIS A 3 -3.52 -2.00 -4.98
N GLN A 4 -3.10 -1.10 -4.09
CA GLN A 4 -1.93 -1.35 -3.24
C GLN A 4 -2.23 -2.36 -2.14
N ALA A 5 -3.44 -2.36 -1.59
CA ALA A 5 -3.84 -3.34 -0.59
C ALA A 5 -3.81 -4.77 -1.16
N LEU A 6 -4.25 -4.96 -2.41
CA LEU A 6 -4.15 -6.26 -3.10
C LEU A 6 -2.70 -6.72 -3.35
N GLN A 7 -1.75 -5.80 -3.44
CA GLN A 7 -0.33 -6.14 -3.65
C GLN A 7 0.38 -6.59 -2.37
N ILE A 8 -0.24 -6.39 -1.19
CA ILE A 8 0.38 -6.72 0.11
C ILE A 8 0.59 -8.22 0.24
N ILE A 9 -0.33 -9.06 -0.24
CA ILE A 9 -0.34 -10.49 0.05
C ILE A 9 -0.25 -11.30 -1.24
N GLY A 10 0.71 -12.22 -1.29
CA GLY A 10 0.77 -13.30 -2.27
C GLY A 10 0.56 -14.65 -1.57
N ILE A 11 -0.26 -15.52 -2.15
CA ILE A 11 -0.61 -16.81 -1.55
C ILE A 11 -0.50 -17.91 -2.60
N GLY A 12 0.16 -19.01 -2.25
CA GLY A 12 0.16 -20.27 -2.97
C GLY A 12 -0.32 -21.39 -2.07
N PHE A 13 -1.32 -22.15 -2.52
CA PHE A 13 -1.85 -23.30 -1.79
C PHE A 13 -2.29 -24.42 -2.73
N GLY A 14 -1.75 -25.62 -2.53
CA GLY A 14 -2.29 -26.87 -3.09
C GLY A 14 -2.40 -26.91 -4.62
N GLY A 15 -1.55 -26.17 -5.35
CA GLY A 15 -1.56 -26.10 -6.81
C GLY A 15 -2.20 -24.83 -7.39
N TYR A 16 -2.74 -23.95 -6.54
CA TYR A 16 -3.18 -22.60 -6.91
C TYR A 16 -2.18 -21.57 -6.41
N ALA A 17 -1.81 -20.60 -7.23
CA ALA A 17 -0.99 -19.48 -6.81
C ALA A 17 -1.55 -18.15 -7.29
N TYR A 18 -1.58 -17.18 -6.38
CA TYR A 18 -1.95 -15.80 -6.62
C TYR A 18 -0.81 -14.89 -6.18
N THR A 19 -0.34 -14.06 -7.11
CA THR A 19 0.51 -12.92 -6.78
C THR A 19 0.13 -11.72 -7.65
N TYR A 20 0.06 -10.55 -7.02
CA TYR A 20 -0.15 -9.29 -7.71
C TYR A 20 0.91 -8.28 -7.27
N SER A 21 1.58 -7.66 -8.24
CA SER A 21 2.64 -6.70 -7.96
C SER A 21 2.79 -5.67 -9.08
N SER A 22 3.20 -4.45 -8.74
CA SER A 22 3.57 -3.44 -9.73
C SER A 22 4.75 -2.61 -9.23
N GLY A 23 5.71 -2.30 -10.10
CA GLY A 23 6.93 -1.59 -9.71
C GLY A 23 7.92 -2.53 -9.01
N GLY A 24 8.50 -2.08 -7.90
CA GLY A 24 9.31 -2.95 -7.05
C GLY A 24 8.47 -3.90 -6.21
N LYS A 25 9.02 -5.06 -5.88
CA LYS A 25 8.41 -6.03 -4.98
C LYS A 25 9.49 -6.61 -4.08
N LEU A 26 9.35 -6.35 -2.78
CA LEU A 26 10.19 -6.95 -1.76
C LEU A 26 9.35 -8.02 -1.05
N ILE A 27 9.59 -9.27 -1.41
CA ILE A 27 8.87 -10.43 -0.89
C ILE A 27 9.59 -10.93 0.35
N PHE A 28 8.82 -11.10 1.42
CA PHE A 28 9.23 -11.90 2.56
C PHE A 28 8.16 -12.90 2.93
N GLY A 29 8.56 -14.15 3.18
CA GLY A 29 7.71 -15.13 3.84
C GLY A 29 8.16 -16.57 3.70
N PRO A 30 7.46 -17.49 4.38
CA PRO A 30 7.75 -18.91 4.30
C PRO A 30 7.28 -19.48 2.96
N ASP A 31 8.21 -20.14 2.28
CA ASP A 31 7.95 -21.15 1.26
C ASP A 31 8.01 -22.50 1.95
N PHE A 32 6.88 -23.14 2.19
CA PHE A 32 6.86 -24.43 2.89
C PHE A 32 7.45 -25.56 2.04
N THR A 33 7.82 -25.30 0.78
CA THR A 33 8.57 -26.22 -0.08
C THR A 33 10.09 -26.03 0.08
N ASN A 34 10.59 -24.80 0.28
CA ASN A 34 12.03 -24.49 0.27
C ASN A 34 12.57 -23.80 1.53
N GLY A 35 11.74 -23.52 2.54
CA GLY A 35 12.09 -22.78 3.76
C GLY A 35 11.73 -21.30 3.71
N ILE A 36 12.40 -20.45 4.51
CA ILE A 36 12.13 -19.01 4.51
C ILE A 36 12.82 -18.38 3.30
N ASN A 37 12.06 -17.78 2.39
CA ASN A 37 12.58 -17.15 1.18
C ASN A 37 12.47 -15.63 1.27
N PHE A 38 13.58 -14.96 0.95
CA PHE A 38 13.64 -13.51 0.76
C PHE A 38 13.91 -13.24 -0.71
N ARG A 39 13.01 -12.51 -1.39
CA ARG A 39 13.16 -12.24 -2.83
C ARG A 39 12.86 -10.80 -3.15
N PHE A 40 13.77 -10.14 -3.84
CA PHE A 40 13.58 -8.81 -4.38
C PHE A 40 13.39 -8.90 -5.89
N ASP A 41 12.20 -8.56 -6.36
CA ASP A 41 11.87 -8.49 -7.78
C ASP A 41 11.60 -7.02 -8.14
N PHE A 42 12.18 -6.53 -9.23
CA PHE A 42 11.85 -5.21 -9.77
C PHE A 42 11.13 -5.35 -11.10
N ALA A 43 9.84 -5.01 -11.13
CA ALA A 43 8.97 -5.11 -12.29
C ALA A 43 8.39 -3.73 -12.62
N LEU A 44 8.99 -3.02 -13.58
CA LEU A 44 8.50 -1.70 -14.03
C LEU A 44 7.01 -1.70 -14.44
N ALA A 45 6.47 -2.85 -14.87
CA ALA A 45 5.07 -3.03 -15.23
C ALA A 45 4.32 -3.87 -14.19
N SER A 46 3.02 -3.61 -14.04
CA SER A 46 2.11 -4.40 -13.22
C SER A 46 2.07 -5.85 -13.71
N GLN A 47 2.46 -6.78 -12.86
CA GLN A 47 2.37 -8.22 -13.09
C GLN A 47 1.26 -8.81 -12.23
N PHE A 48 0.31 -9.45 -12.89
CA PHE A 48 -0.69 -10.31 -12.27
C PHE A 48 -0.37 -11.74 -12.67
N ASN A 49 -0.06 -12.59 -11.68
CA ASN A 49 0.16 -14.00 -11.92
C ASN A 49 -0.88 -14.80 -11.15
N PHE A 50 -1.69 -15.53 -11.91
CA PHE A 50 -2.60 -16.52 -11.41
C PHE A 50 -2.26 -17.85 -12.06
N SER A 51 -1.94 -18.84 -11.25
CA SER A 51 -1.55 -20.17 -11.73
C SER A 51 -2.50 -21.20 -11.14
N ILE A 52 -2.94 -22.12 -12.00
CA ILE A 52 -3.85 -23.21 -11.68
C ILE A 52 -3.13 -24.50 -12.08
N ASN A 53 -3.20 -25.53 -11.24
CA ASN A 53 -2.64 -26.85 -11.52
C ASN A 53 -1.10 -26.82 -11.65
N ILE A 54 -0.42 -26.21 -10.69
CA ILE A 54 1.04 -26.28 -10.59
C ILE A 54 1.42 -27.72 -10.23
N ALA A 55 2.28 -28.34 -11.04
CA ALA A 55 2.67 -29.75 -10.91
C ALA A 55 3.35 -30.03 -9.56
N ASP A 56 4.13 -29.08 -9.06
CA ASP A 56 4.66 -29.11 -7.70
C ASP A 56 3.69 -28.44 -6.74
N LYS A 57 3.43 -29.08 -5.59
CA LYS A 57 2.62 -28.47 -4.53
C LYS A 57 3.39 -27.29 -3.93
N VAL A 58 3.22 -26.10 -4.49
CA VAL A 58 3.83 -24.89 -3.97
C VAL A 58 2.93 -24.32 -2.87
N TYR A 59 3.48 -24.26 -1.66
CA TYR A 59 2.84 -23.65 -0.51
C TYR A 59 3.68 -22.44 -0.12
N PHE A 60 3.18 -21.24 -0.39
CA PHE A 60 3.88 -20.02 0.02
C PHE A 60 2.91 -18.98 0.55
N LEU A 61 3.37 -18.23 1.54
CA LEU A 61 2.72 -17.02 1.98
C LEU A 61 3.76 -15.90 1.91
N TYR A 62 3.48 -14.89 1.10
CA TYR A 62 4.38 -13.80 0.87
C TYR A 62 3.72 -12.47 1.20
N VAL A 63 4.51 -11.59 1.81
CA VAL A 63 4.13 -10.21 2.04
C VAL A 63 5.03 -9.30 1.21
N ASN A 64 4.42 -8.37 0.48
CA ASN A 64 5.14 -7.32 -0.23
C ASN A 64 5.39 -6.13 0.70
N ILE A 65 6.60 -6.07 1.26
CA ILE A 65 7.01 -5.02 2.20
C ILE A 65 7.01 -3.65 1.51
N LEU A 66 7.34 -3.59 0.21
CA LEU A 66 7.33 -2.33 -0.53
C LEU A 66 5.91 -1.76 -0.67
N ALA A 67 4.91 -2.63 -0.88
CA ALA A 67 3.51 -2.21 -0.93
C ALA A 67 3.05 -1.63 0.42
N LEU A 68 3.48 -2.23 1.55
CA LEU A 68 3.19 -1.69 2.88
C LEU A 68 3.82 -0.30 3.08
N PHE A 69 5.07 -0.12 2.65
CA PHE A 69 5.76 1.16 2.73
C PHE A 69 5.05 2.25 1.91
N LEU A 70 4.70 1.95 0.66
CA LEU A 70 3.98 2.87 -0.22
C LEU A 70 2.60 3.23 0.30
N LEU A 71 1.88 2.25 0.89
CA LEU A 71 0.58 2.49 1.50
C LEU A 71 0.69 3.44 2.69
N TYR A 72 1.71 3.27 3.53
CA TYR A 72 2.00 4.17 4.64
C TYR A 72 2.32 5.60 4.17
N LEU A 73 3.19 5.74 3.17
CA LEU A 73 3.55 7.03 2.57
C LEU A 73 2.31 7.77 2.04
N PHE A 74 1.46 7.07 1.28
CA PHE A 74 0.24 7.66 0.74
C PHE A 74 -0.78 8.02 1.81
N TRP A 75 -0.85 7.26 2.90
CA TRP A 75 -1.69 7.59 4.04
C TRP A 75 -1.24 8.87 4.73
N ASP A 76 0.07 9.06 4.89
CA ASP A 76 0.65 10.25 5.50
C ASP A 76 0.41 11.49 4.64
N LEU A 77 0.70 11.39 3.34
CA LEU A 77 0.40 12.44 2.35
C LEU A 77 -1.09 12.79 2.30
N TYR A 78 -1.97 11.79 2.34
CA TYR A 78 -3.41 12.01 2.33
C TYR A 78 -3.88 12.80 3.56
N LYS A 79 -3.35 12.48 4.74
CA LYS A 79 -3.63 13.24 5.96
C LYS A 79 -3.17 14.69 5.84
N GLU A 80 -1.96 14.92 5.34
CA GLU A 80 -1.41 16.26 5.20
C GLU A 80 -2.25 17.12 4.23
N ILE A 81 -2.70 16.55 3.10
CA ILE A 81 -3.56 17.25 2.14
C ILE A 81 -4.91 17.64 2.76
N ILE A 82 -5.52 16.76 3.55
CA ILE A 82 -6.81 17.04 4.19
C ILE A 82 -6.68 18.04 5.34
N LEU A 83 -5.67 17.86 6.20
CA LEU A 83 -5.39 18.78 7.32
C LEU A 83 -4.93 20.16 6.82
N GLY A 84 -4.24 20.22 5.68
CA GLY A 84 -3.87 21.47 5.02
C GLY A 84 -5.10 22.25 4.53
N LYS A 85 -6.12 21.55 4.00
CA LYS A 85 -7.36 22.19 3.53
C LYS A 85 -8.21 22.80 4.65
N GLU A 86 -8.27 22.19 5.83
CA GLU A 86 -9.06 22.73 6.96
C GLU A 86 -8.46 24.03 7.53
N LYS A 87 -7.13 24.18 7.48
CA LYS A 87 -6.45 25.41 7.94
C LYS A 87 -6.66 26.60 7.02
N GLU A 88 -6.97 26.37 5.75
CA GLU A 88 -7.21 27.44 4.77
C GLU A 88 -8.68 27.92 4.78
N SER A 89 -9.61 27.06 5.19
CA SER A 89 -11.04 27.38 5.33
C SER A 89 -11.41 28.05 6.65
N THR A 90 -10.50 28.10 7.63
CA THR A 90 -10.70 28.87 8.86
C THR A 90 -10.28 30.32 8.61
N PRO A 91 -11.19 31.30 8.76
CA PRO A 91 -10.82 32.70 8.56
C PRO A 91 -9.67 33.05 9.52
N PRO A 92 -8.64 33.79 9.05
CA PRO A 92 -7.53 34.18 9.90
C PRO A 92 -8.09 34.95 11.10
N LYS A 93 -7.72 34.52 12.31
CA LYS A 93 -8.19 35.08 13.60
C LYS A 93 -8.07 36.61 13.66
N GLU A 94 -7.14 37.17 12.91
CA GLU A 94 -6.92 38.62 12.77
C GLU A 94 -8.10 39.37 12.12
N LYS A 95 -8.84 38.74 11.20
CA LYS A 95 -10.01 39.38 10.57
C LYS A 95 -11.23 39.40 11.49
N THR A 96 -11.40 38.41 12.35
CA THR A 96 -12.56 38.28 13.24
C THR A 96 -12.60 39.37 14.31
N GLU A 97 -11.43 39.76 14.85
CA GLU A 97 -11.34 40.85 15.83
C GLU A 97 -11.68 42.23 15.24
N ILE A 98 -11.41 42.43 13.94
CA ILE A 98 -11.76 43.70 13.27
C ILE A 98 -13.27 43.81 13.11
N TYR A 99 -13.97 42.72 12.76
CA TYR A 99 -15.44 42.76 12.65
C TYR A 99 -16.14 43.02 13.99
N GLU A 100 -15.61 42.50 15.11
CA GLU A 100 -16.19 42.79 16.43
C GLU A 100 -15.95 44.23 16.89
N LYS A 101 -14.82 44.86 16.52
CA LYS A 101 -14.54 46.27 16.86
C LYS A 101 -15.32 47.30 16.06
N PHE A 102 -15.89 46.94 14.91
CA PHE A 102 -16.65 47.86 14.05
C PHE A 102 -18.18 47.74 14.20
N VAL A 103 -18.67 46.85 15.07
CA VAL A 103 -20.11 46.59 15.31
C VAL A 103 -20.63 47.22 16.62
N ILE A 104 -19.84 48.09 17.27
CA ILE A 104 -20.26 48.88 18.45
C ILE A 104 -20.34 50.36 18.09
#